data_AF-A0A970HT65-F1
#
_entry.id   AF-A0A970HT65-F1
#
_cell.length_a   1.000
_cell.length_b   1.000
_cell.length_c   1.000
_cell.angle_alpha   90.00
_cell.angle_beta   90.00
_cell.angle_gamma   90.00
#
_symmetry.space_group_name_H-M   'P 1'
#
loop_
_entity.id
_entity.type
_entity.pdbx_description
1 polymer ?
#
loop_
_entity_poly.entity_id
_entity_poly.type
_entity_poly.pdbx_seq_one_letter_code
_entity_poly.pdbx_strand_id
1 'polypeptide(L)'
;MKIIDRVSVRTKLALTLLLMALVFVSAVAVAVWQLGAVSSAIEDIVQGAARQVEAVRILVSHLESYRAAEAEYLITGDTRVYARVLEAREAVDRAADRVRADLAGAETVAWFDSAFRAEWEHLVLLSGRAAGLRWDGDVHGAMATFPEVSAAVDRLLAVADELETRYTEARQRTEEGLIARSAEVRAVATGLLAVSLVTAFVIIVAVPPEITRPVRALAEASLRMAEGDLHIEPLPVRWNDELGQMTTIFNGMVEKLRRVVSEVVAAGDELGRSSDELSEAADEAARATQELASAIEQVAAGTIEQSGATDEAMQALSELQQAMGRIAGAAQRQASRVEQTAHIVGTMETAVENVLRHASDIAEAAERSVATARTGGDVVQESVLAMQKISRMTTETAGKIEELRRHSARVGEIVTVISEIAEQTNLLALNAAIEAARAGEHGKGFAVVADEVRLLAERSAQSAREIADLVVTIQSEIAHAVAAMEANREEAHKGLDLSHQAGEALRQILGAFDGLSARLQEVRDVTRELGSAIENVTGHVTDIAGIARENATESTEALRQSEAVVLAVERIAATAGQTAATAEEMTAATKEAAGSGQEVAEAAKSLAEMAERLRRSVAGFRL
;
A
#
# COMPACT_ATOMS: atom_id res chain seq x y z
N MET A 1 -40.37 35.42 62.21
CA MET A 1 -38.91 35.16 62.21
C MET A 1 -38.43 34.75 60.81
N LYS A 2 -38.68 35.60 59.78
CA LYS A 2 -38.27 35.37 58.36
C LYS A 2 -37.51 36.56 57.76
N ILE A 3 -37.29 37.62 58.55
CA ILE A 3 -36.59 38.83 58.12
C ILE A 3 -35.08 38.68 58.35
N ILE A 4 -34.65 37.86 59.32
CA ILE A 4 -33.24 37.68 59.68
C ILE A 4 -32.47 36.88 58.61
N ASP A 5 -33.12 35.98 57.88
CA ASP A 5 -32.44 35.13 56.88
C ASP A 5 -32.01 35.85 55.59
N ARG A 6 -32.45 37.11 55.39
CA ARG A 6 -32.09 37.94 54.22
C ARG A 6 -31.09 39.05 54.55
N VAL A 7 -30.61 39.10 55.78
CA VAL A 7 -29.78 40.18 56.29
C VAL A 7 -28.34 39.70 56.28
N SER A 8 -27.45 40.47 55.64
CA SER A 8 -26.03 40.09 55.54
C SER A 8 -25.41 39.87 56.93
N VAL A 9 -24.41 38.99 57.00
CA VAL A 9 -23.70 38.71 58.27
C VAL A 9 -23.22 40.01 58.94
N ARG A 10 -22.79 40.98 58.13
CA ARG A 10 -22.41 42.34 58.56
C ARG A 10 -23.58 43.14 59.17
N THR A 11 -24.78 43.02 58.63
CA THR A 11 -25.96 43.77 59.09
C THR A 11 -26.59 43.13 60.35
N LYS A 12 -26.48 41.80 60.50
CA LYS A 12 -26.84 41.10 61.75
C LYS A 12 -25.96 41.53 62.93
N LEU A 13 -24.65 41.65 62.71
CA LEU A 13 -23.68 42.16 63.71
C LEU A 13 -23.90 43.65 64.04
N ALA A 14 -24.28 44.46 63.05
CA ALA A 14 -24.56 45.89 63.26
C ALA A 14 -25.83 46.14 64.09
N LEU A 15 -26.89 45.35 63.88
CA LEU A 15 -28.16 45.49 64.61
C LEU A 15 -28.00 45.13 66.11
N THR A 16 -27.17 44.12 66.43
CA THR A 16 -26.86 43.72 67.81
C THR A 16 -26.03 44.76 68.57
N LEU A 17 -25.09 45.43 67.89
CA LEU A 17 -24.30 46.53 68.46
C LEU A 17 -25.15 47.79 68.68
N LEU A 18 -26.09 48.09 67.78
CA LEU A 18 -26.99 49.24 67.90
C LEU A 18 -27.97 49.11 69.08
N LEU A 19 -28.48 47.89 69.32
CA LEU A 19 -29.36 47.61 70.45
C LEU A 19 -28.64 47.75 71.80
N MET A 20 -27.36 47.35 71.86
CA MET A 20 -26.52 47.46 73.05
C MET A 20 -26.17 48.93 73.38
N ALA A 21 -25.94 49.75 72.36
CA ALA A 21 -25.71 51.18 72.52
C ALA A 21 -26.96 51.94 72.98
N LEU A 22 -28.15 51.56 72.49
CA LEU A 22 -29.42 52.21 72.85
C LEU A 22 -29.75 52.07 74.34
N VAL A 23 -29.56 50.87 74.91
CA VAL A 23 -29.81 50.58 76.34
C VAL A 23 -28.84 51.33 77.25
N PHE A 24 -27.58 51.48 76.83
CA PHE A 24 -26.56 52.20 77.59
C PHE A 24 -26.83 53.73 77.62
N VAL A 25 -27.23 54.31 76.49
CA VAL A 25 -27.54 55.75 76.39
C VAL A 25 -28.78 56.13 77.20
N SER A 26 -29.80 55.28 77.27
CA SER A 26 -31.00 55.53 78.09
C SER A 26 -30.71 55.55 79.60
N ALA A 27 -29.76 54.74 80.09
CA ALA A 27 -29.40 54.70 81.52
C ALA A 27 -28.63 55.96 81.95
N VAL A 28 -27.76 56.48 81.08
CA VAL A 28 -26.96 57.69 81.35
C VAL A 28 -27.81 58.96 81.32
N ALA A 29 -28.81 59.04 80.42
CA ALA A 29 -29.71 60.21 80.32
C ALA A 29 -30.57 60.44 81.58
N VAL A 30 -31.04 59.36 82.22
CA VAL A 30 -31.84 59.44 83.46
C VAL A 30 -31.01 59.93 84.65
N ALA A 31 -29.72 59.53 84.72
CA ALA A 31 -28.83 59.94 85.80
C ALA A 31 -28.46 61.44 85.76
N VAL A 32 -28.27 62.00 84.56
CA VAL A 32 -27.91 63.42 84.39
C VAL A 32 -29.07 64.37 84.67
N TRP A 33 -30.30 64.00 84.32
CA TRP A 33 -31.49 64.82 84.60
C TRP A 33 -31.77 64.96 86.12
N GLN A 34 -31.46 63.93 86.91
CA GLN A 34 -31.73 63.92 88.36
C GLN A 34 -30.72 64.73 89.19
N LEU A 35 -29.48 64.92 88.72
CA LEU A 35 -28.48 65.74 89.45
C LEU A 35 -28.84 67.24 89.48
N GLY A 36 -29.56 67.73 88.45
CA GLY A 36 -29.94 69.15 88.35
C GLY A 36 -31.01 69.59 89.37
N ALA A 37 -31.88 68.68 89.82
CA ALA A 37 -32.98 69.00 90.74
C ALA A 37 -32.57 69.12 92.21
N VAL A 38 -31.42 68.57 92.61
CA VAL A 38 -30.92 68.60 94.00
C VAL A 38 -30.10 69.88 94.27
N SER A 39 -29.51 70.49 93.25
CA SER A 39 -28.67 71.68 93.40
C SER A 39 -29.45 72.96 93.71
N SER A 40 -30.70 73.11 93.25
CA SER A 40 -31.47 74.36 93.48
C SER A 40 -32.16 74.43 94.83
N ALA A 41 -32.35 73.30 95.52
CA ALA A 41 -33.05 73.24 96.82
C ALA A 41 -32.16 73.59 98.03
N ILE A 42 -30.84 73.60 97.85
CA ILE A 42 -29.86 73.86 98.93
C ILE A 42 -29.65 75.37 99.14
N GLU A 43 -29.89 76.20 98.13
CA GLU A 43 -29.57 77.63 98.16
C GLU A 43 -30.61 78.48 98.93
N ASP A 44 -31.89 78.07 98.94
CA ASP A 44 -32.97 78.75 99.68
C ASP A 44 -32.95 78.49 101.20
N ILE A 45 -32.41 77.36 101.66
CA ILE A 45 -32.46 76.95 103.08
C ILE A 45 -31.46 77.73 103.95
N VAL A 46 -30.32 78.13 103.41
CA VAL A 46 -29.22 78.71 104.19
C VAL A 46 -29.45 80.20 104.51
N GLN A 47 -30.17 80.96 103.67
CA GLN A 47 -30.34 82.41 103.85
C GLN A 47 -31.67 82.85 104.53
N GLY A 48 -32.68 81.98 104.61
CA GLY A 48 -33.99 82.29 105.20
C GLY A 48 -34.07 82.04 106.71
N ALA A 49 -33.65 80.86 107.16
CA ALA A 49 -33.83 80.41 108.55
C ALA A 49 -32.97 81.19 109.57
N ALA A 50 -31.82 81.72 109.16
CA ALA A 50 -30.92 82.47 110.05
C ALA A 50 -31.49 83.84 110.47
N ARG A 51 -32.33 84.47 109.64
CA ARG A 51 -32.94 85.78 109.95
C ARG A 51 -34.07 85.68 110.98
N GLN A 52 -34.86 84.61 110.92
CA GLN A 52 -36.04 84.42 111.78
C GLN A 52 -35.67 84.15 113.25
N VAL A 53 -34.64 83.32 113.50
CA VAL A 53 -34.16 83.02 114.87
C VAL A 53 -33.55 84.27 115.54
N GLU A 54 -32.84 85.10 114.78
CA GLU A 54 -32.22 86.32 115.29
C GLU A 54 -33.26 87.36 115.75
N ALA A 55 -34.38 87.50 115.03
CA ALA A 55 -35.45 88.43 115.40
C ALA A 55 -36.10 88.07 116.75
N VAL A 56 -36.30 86.77 117.02
CA VAL A 56 -36.86 86.28 118.29
C VAL A 56 -35.91 86.54 119.46
N ARG A 57 -34.60 86.32 119.27
CA ARG A 57 -33.58 86.64 120.28
C ARG A 57 -33.55 88.11 120.68
N ILE A 58 -33.72 89.00 119.71
CA ILE A 58 -33.79 90.45 119.95
C ILE A 58 -35.03 90.80 120.79
N LEU A 59 -36.19 90.19 120.50
CA LEU A 59 -37.41 90.39 121.28
C LEU A 59 -37.24 89.96 122.75
N VAL A 60 -36.65 88.78 122.99
CA VAL A 60 -36.34 88.27 124.34
C VAL A 60 -35.45 89.24 125.11
N SER A 61 -34.39 89.74 124.49
CA SER A 61 -33.46 90.71 125.09
C SER A 61 -34.17 92.00 125.53
N HIS A 62 -35.11 92.49 124.73
CA HIS A 62 -35.87 93.70 125.06
C HIS A 62 -36.90 93.49 126.19
N LEU A 63 -37.55 92.33 126.26
CA LEU A 63 -38.45 91.98 127.37
C LEU A 63 -37.72 91.94 128.71
N GLU A 64 -36.52 91.36 128.72
CA GLU A 64 -35.64 91.34 129.89
C GLU A 64 -35.17 92.75 130.30
N SER A 65 -34.83 93.58 129.32
CA SER A 65 -34.47 94.98 129.56
C SER A 65 -35.63 95.79 130.13
N TYR A 66 -36.85 95.53 129.66
CA TYR A 66 -38.07 96.14 130.19
C TYR A 66 -38.29 95.77 131.66
N ARG A 67 -38.19 94.47 131.99
CA ARG A 67 -38.30 93.96 133.37
C ARG A 67 -37.30 94.64 134.30
N ALA A 68 -36.06 94.77 133.86
CA ALA A 68 -35.00 95.40 134.65
C ALA A 68 -35.28 96.90 134.88
N ALA A 69 -35.67 97.62 133.83
CA ALA A 69 -35.97 99.05 133.92
C ALA A 69 -37.17 99.31 134.85
N GLU A 70 -38.21 98.49 134.76
CA GLU A 70 -39.41 98.61 135.59
C GLU A 70 -39.10 98.35 137.07
N ALA A 71 -38.32 97.31 137.37
CA ALA A 71 -37.82 97.04 138.72
C ALA A 71 -37.05 98.24 139.28
N GLU A 72 -36.12 98.78 138.48
CA GLU A 72 -35.28 99.90 138.85
C GLU A 72 -36.12 101.15 139.15
N TYR A 73 -37.14 101.44 138.33
CA TYR A 73 -38.05 102.56 138.59
C TYR A 73 -38.87 102.35 139.86
N LEU A 74 -39.43 101.16 140.07
CA LEU A 74 -40.24 100.88 141.26
C LEU A 74 -39.42 100.97 142.55
N ILE A 75 -38.15 100.59 142.52
CA ILE A 75 -37.25 100.72 143.67
C ILE A 75 -36.87 102.18 143.91
N THR A 76 -36.36 102.85 142.88
CA THR A 76 -35.79 104.19 143.03
C THR A 76 -36.85 105.28 143.14
N GLY A 77 -37.99 105.09 142.49
CA GLY A 77 -39.02 106.13 142.30
C GLY A 77 -38.56 107.27 141.39
N ASP A 78 -37.38 107.15 140.79
CA ASP A 78 -36.78 108.22 139.99
C ASP A 78 -37.50 108.29 138.64
N THR A 79 -38.22 109.39 138.40
CA THR A 79 -38.98 109.64 137.18
C THR A 79 -38.12 109.68 135.92
N ARG A 80 -36.80 109.86 136.05
CA ARG A 80 -35.85 109.70 134.92
C ARG A 80 -35.66 108.24 134.54
N VAL A 81 -35.72 107.31 135.50
CA VAL A 81 -35.67 105.85 135.26
C VAL A 81 -36.96 105.38 134.60
N TYR A 82 -38.11 106.01 134.88
CA TYR A 82 -39.37 105.66 134.20
C TYR A 82 -39.36 105.94 132.70
N ALA A 83 -38.65 106.98 132.25
CA ALA A 83 -38.47 107.22 130.81
C ALA A 83 -37.79 106.02 130.12
N ARG A 84 -36.85 105.34 130.80
CA ARG A 84 -36.24 104.11 130.30
C ARG A 84 -37.21 102.93 130.25
N VAL A 85 -38.19 102.87 131.15
CA VAL A 85 -39.27 101.87 131.09
C VAL A 85 -40.13 102.07 129.84
N LEU A 86 -40.51 103.31 129.54
CA LEU A 86 -41.27 103.66 128.33
C LEU A 86 -40.47 103.40 127.05
N GLU A 87 -39.18 103.72 127.01
CA GLU A 87 -38.31 103.40 125.87
C GLU A 87 -38.15 101.88 125.67
N ALA A 88 -37.92 101.14 126.76
CA ALA A 88 -37.83 99.69 126.71
C ALA A 88 -39.14 99.07 126.23
N ARG A 89 -40.29 99.65 126.60
CA ARG A 89 -41.60 99.24 126.10
C ARG A 89 -41.72 99.39 124.59
N GLU A 90 -41.40 100.56 124.05
CA GLU A 90 -41.42 100.77 122.60
C GLU A 90 -40.43 99.84 121.87
N ALA A 91 -39.31 99.52 122.49
CA ALA A 91 -38.35 98.57 121.93
C ALA A 91 -38.92 97.16 121.83
N VAL A 92 -39.69 96.71 122.83
CA VAL A 92 -40.41 95.43 122.77
C VAL A 92 -41.49 95.46 121.68
N ASP A 93 -42.29 96.53 121.59
CA ASP A 93 -43.33 96.66 120.55
C ASP A 93 -42.72 96.55 119.13
N ARG A 94 -41.62 97.27 118.87
CA ARG A 94 -40.92 97.21 117.57
C ARG A 94 -40.31 95.84 117.30
N ALA A 95 -39.75 95.19 118.32
CA ALA A 95 -39.17 93.86 118.17
C ALA A 95 -40.27 92.81 117.89
N ALA A 96 -41.43 92.92 118.54
CA ALA A 96 -42.56 92.03 118.34
C ALA A 96 -43.17 92.17 116.94
N ASP A 97 -43.31 93.40 116.43
CA ASP A 97 -43.78 93.65 115.07
C ASP A 97 -42.82 93.09 114.01
N ARG A 98 -41.51 93.12 114.28
CA ARG A 98 -40.51 92.56 113.37
C ARG A 98 -40.55 91.03 113.35
N VAL A 99 -40.64 90.41 114.52
CA VAL A 99 -40.90 88.96 114.63
C VAL A 99 -42.16 88.59 113.86
N ARG A 100 -43.24 89.37 114.01
CA ARG A 100 -44.50 89.15 113.31
C ARG A 100 -44.41 89.27 111.79
N ALA A 101 -43.64 90.23 111.27
CA ALA A 101 -43.45 90.41 109.83
C ALA A 101 -42.68 89.26 109.17
N ASP A 102 -41.77 88.61 109.93
CA ASP A 102 -40.94 87.50 109.46
C ASP A 102 -41.60 86.12 109.64
N LEU A 103 -42.75 86.04 110.31
CA LEU A 103 -43.52 84.80 110.47
C LEU A 103 -44.13 84.35 109.14
N ALA A 104 -43.85 83.10 108.75
CA ALA A 104 -44.47 82.45 107.62
C ALA A 104 -45.70 81.64 108.05
N GLY A 105 -46.83 81.87 107.39
CA GLY A 105 -48.08 81.11 107.58
C GLY A 105 -49.09 81.83 108.46
N ALA A 106 -50.32 81.94 107.96
CA ALA A 106 -51.41 82.67 108.62
C ALA A 106 -51.75 82.09 110.01
N GLU A 107 -51.58 80.78 110.20
CA GLU A 107 -51.83 80.10 111.48
C GLU A 107 -50.77 80.46 112.55
N THR A 108 -49.50 80.51 112.17
CA THR A 108 -48.39 80.87 113.06
C THR A 108 -48.46 82.33 113.48
N VAL A 109 -48.83 83.23 112.56
CA VAL A 109 -49.07 84.65 112.85
C VAL A 109 -50.24 84.82 113.82
N ALA A 110 -51.36 84.11 113.59
CA ALA A 110 -52.54 84.19 114.45
C ALA A 110 -52.28 83.66 115.87
N TRP A 111 -51.53 82.55 115.99
CA TRP A 111 -51.10 82.03 117.28
C TRP A 111 -50.23 83.04 118.04
N PHE A 112 -49.21 83.60 117.39
CA PHE A 112 -48.30 84.57 118.01
C PHE A 112 -49.05 85.83 118.47
N ASP A 113 -49.93 86.38 117.62
CA ASP A 113 -50.78 87.51 118.02
C ASP A 113 -51.67 87.15 119.23
N SER A 114 -52.24 85.94 119.30
CA SER A 114 -53.08 85.53 120.43
C SER A 114 -52.30 85.31 121.73
N ALA A 115 -51.10 84.74 121.65
CA ALA A 115 -50.31 84.34 122.80
C ALA A 115 -49.47 85.49 123.37
N PHE A 116 -48.91 86.32 122.49
CA PHE A 116 -48.02 87.41 122.86
C PHE A 116 -48.78 88.70 123.16
N ARG A 117 -49.68 89.12 122.26
CA ARG A 117 -50.29 90.46 122.33
C ARG A 117 -51.21 90.61 123.55
N ALA A 118 -51.98 89.58 123.88
CA ALA A 118 -52.90 89.60 125.03
C ALA A 118 -52.14 89.72 126.37
N GLU A 119 -51.06 88.96 126.55
CA GLU A 119 -50.25 89.06 127.77
C GLU A 119 -49.40 90.33 127.82
N TRP A 120 -48.99 90.85 126.67
CA TRP A 120 -48.28 92.12 126.58
C TRP A 120 -49.17 93.30 126.98
N GLU A 121 -50.42 93.35 126.51
CA GLU A 121 -51.39 94.36 126.93
C GLU A 121 -51.72 94.27 128.43
N HIS A 122 -51.87 93.06 128.96
CA HIS A 122 -52.10 92.82 130.38
C HIS A 122 -50.91 93.28 131.25
N LEU A 123 -49.67 92.95 130.85
CA LEU A 123 -48.44 93.42 131.51
C LEU A 123 -48.35 94.95 131.54
N VAL A 124 -48.64 95.59 130.42
CA VAL A 124 -48.63 97.06 130.29
C VAL A 124 -49.64 97.73 131.24
N LEU A 125 -50.85 97.19 131.36
CA LEU A 125 -51.89 97.68 132.26
C LEU A 125 -51.48 97.56 133.74
N LEU A 126 -50.89 96.42 134.10
CA LEU A 126 -50.37 96.14 135.44
C LEU A 126 -49.23 97.11 135.80
N SER A 127 -48.30 97.29 134.86
CA SER A 127 -47.17 98.23 134.96
C SER A 127 -47.63 99.67 135.13
N GLY A 128 -48.64 100.11 134.37
CA GLY A 128 -49.23 101.45 134.52
C GLY A 128 -49.85 101.67 135.90
N ARG A 129 -50.48 100.65 136.48
CA ARG A 129 -51.00 100.70 137.86
C ARG A 129 -49.88 100.79 138.89
N ALA A 130 -48.81 100.01 138.71
CA ALA A 130 -47.63 100.01 139.58
C ALA A 130 -46.93 101.38 139.57
N ALA A 131 -46.75 101.96 138.38
CA ALA A 131 -46.17 103.28 138.20
C ALA A 131 -47.05 104.38 138.81
N GLY A 132 -48.39 104.29 138.68
CA GLY A 132 -49.34 105.22 139.31
C GLY A 132 -49.27 105.23 140.84
N LEU A 133 -49.24 104.05 141.48
CA LEU A 133 -49.06 103.91 142.93
C LEU A 133 -47.72 104.48 143.40
N ARG A 134 -46.66 104.25 142.60
CA ARG A 134 -45.32 104.79 142.91
C ARG A 134 -45.28 106.31 142.80
N TRP A 135 -45.97 106.88 141.81
CA TRP A 135 -46.09 108.32 141.59
C TRP A 135 -46.86 109.02 142.72
N ASP A 136 -47.94 108.40 143.22
CA ASP A 136 -48.71 108.88 144.39
C ASP A 136 -47.94 108.73 145.73
N GLY A 137 -46.76 108.11 145.73
CA GLY A 137 -45.87 107.95 146.89
C GLY A 137 -46.01 106.63 147.66
N ASP A 138 -46.93 105.75 147.28
CA ASP A 138 -47.14 104.42 147.90
C ASP A 138 -46.12 103.39 147.38
N VAL A 139 -44.98 103.31 148.07
CA VAL A 139 -43.89 102.39 147.72
C VAL A 139 -44.27 100.92 147.94
N HIS A 140 -45.04 100.61 148.98
CA HIS A 140 -45.33 99.22 149.32
C HIS A 140 -46.35 98.63 148.34
N GLY A 141 -47.40 99.37 147.99
CA GLY A 141 -48.39 98.98 146.98
C GLY A 141 -47.78 98.80 145.59
N ALA A 142 -46.86 99.68 145.20
CA ALA A 142 -46.13 99.56 143.93
C ALA A 142 -45.13 98.38 143.91
N MET A 143 -44.46 98.10 145.04
CA MET A 143 -43.59 96.92 145.13
C MET A 143 -44.38 95.61 145.24
N ALA A 144 -45.60 95.61 145.76
CA ALA A 144 -46.45 94.42 145.83
C ALA A 144 -46.89 93.91 144.44
N THR A 145 -46.96 94.77 143.43
CA THR A 145 -47.25 94.36 142.04
C THR A 145 -46.06 93.73 141.32
N PHE A 146 -44.85 93.81 141.89
CA PHE A 146 -43.63 93.34 141.23
C PHE A 146 -43.63 91.84 140.87
N PRO A 147 -44.07 90.91 141.74
CA PRO A 147 -44.15 89.49 141.38
C PRO A 147 -45.12 89.22 140.22
N GLU A 148 -46.21 89.98 140.14
CA GLU A 148 -47.23 89.85 139.08
C GLU A 148 -46.69 90.33 137.73
N VAL A 149 -45.97 91.46 137.73
CA VAL A 149 -45.25 91.99 136.55
C VAL A 149 -44.19 91.01 136.08
N SER A 150 -43.34 90.51 136.99
CA SER A 150 -42.29 89.55 136.64
C SER A 150 -42.88 88.27 136.06
N ALA A 151 -43.95 87.73 136.66
CA ALA A 151 -44.60 86.54 136.15
C ALA A 151 -45.24 86.73 134.75
N ALA A 152 -45.71 87.93 134.43
CA ALA A 152 -46.23 88.24 133.11
C ALA A 152 -45.10 88.34 132.05
N VAL A 153 -43.94 88.91 132.40
CA VAL A 153 -42.75 88.88 131.54
C VAL A 153 -42.27 87.44 131.31
N ASP A 154 -42.22 86.61 132.35
CA ASP A 154 -41.81 85.20 132.21
C ASP A 154 -42.73 84.42 131.26
N ARG A 155 -44.04 84.71 131.25
CA ARG A 155 -44.98 84.13 130.29
C ARG A 155 -44.72 84.59 128.85
N LEU A 156 -44.39 85.86 128.65
CA LEU A 156 -44.04 86.39 127.32
C LEU A 156 -42.72 85.82 126.81
N LEU A 157 -41.75 85.61 127.70
CA LEU A 157 -40.50 84.92 127.37
C LEU A 157 -40.74 83.47 126.97
N ALA A 158 -41.67 82.76 127.64
CA ALA A 158 -42.05 81.41 127.25
C ALA A 158 -42.70 81.35 125.85
N VAL A 159 -43.46 82.39 125.46
CA VAL A 159 -44.01 82.49 124.09
C VAL A 159 -42.90 82.68 123.06
N ALA A 160 -41.86 83.46 123.38
CA ALA A 160 -40.72 83.63 122.50
C ALA A 160 -39.88 82.34 122.36
N ASP A 161 -39.69 81.59 123.44
CA ASP A 161 -38.96 80.30 123.44
C ASP A 161 -39.69 79.21 122.63
N GLU A 162 -41.02 79.14 122.76
CA GLU A 162 -41.86 78.27 121.93
C GLU A 162 -41.78 78.65 120.45
N LEU A 163 -41.65 79.93 120.13
CA LEU A 163 -41.49 80.39 118.75
C LEU A 163 -40.11 80.03 118.17
N GLU A 164 -39.04 80.13 118.95
CA GLU A 164 -37.70 79.67 118.56
C GLU A 164 -37.66 78.14 118.33
N THR A 165 -38.35 77.38 119.18
CA THR A 165 -38.51 75.93 119.04
C THR A 165 -39.24 75.57 117.74
N ARG A 166 -40.31 76.29 117.39
CA ARG A 166 -41.03 76.08 116.13
C ARG A 166 -40.20 76.38 114.89
N TYR A 167 -39.37 77.42 114.92
CA TYR A 167 -38.46 77.74 113.81
C TYR A 167 -37.37 76.68 113.62
N THR A 168 -36.84 76.12 114.71
CA THR A 168 -35.82 75.07 114.66
C THR A 168 -36.37 73.73 114.19
N GLU A 169 -37.58 73.34 114.60
CA GLU A 169 -38.25 72.13 114.11
C GLU A 169 -38.63 72.22 112.61
N ALA A 170 -39.10 73.39 112.15
CA ALA A 170 -39.45 73.59 110.74
C ALA A 170 -38.21 73.42 109.83
N ARG A 171 -37.04 73.89 110.28
CA ARG A 171 -35.77 73.70 109.59
C ARG A 171 -35.39 72.22 109.48
N GLN A 172 -35.54 71.47 110.58
CA GLN A 172 -35.14 70.07 110.66
C GLN A 172 -36.02 69.15 109.78
N ARG A 173 -37.34 69.39 109.72
CA ARG A 173 -38.25 68.65 108.81
C ARG A 173 -37.92 68.86 107.33
N THR A 174 -37.33 70.01 106.97
CA THR A 174 -36.97 70.33 105.59
C THR A 174 -35.67 69.64 105.16
N GLU A 175 -34.70 69.48 106.08
CA GLU A 175 -33.46 68.72 105.85
C GLU A 175 -33.71 67.20 105.75
N GLU A 176 -34.57 66.62 106.58
CA GLU A 176 -34.89 65.17 106.52
C GLU A 176 -35.57 64.76 105.21
N GLY A 177 -36.42 65.63 104.65
CA GLY A 177 -37.06 65.40 103.34
C GLY A 177 -36.10 65.37 102.15
N LEU A 178 -34.99 66.11 102.22
CA LEU A 178 -33.95 66.12 101.18
C LEU A 178 -33.08 64.86 101.21
N ILE A 179 -32.78 64.33 102.41
CA ILE A 179 -31.97 63.14 102.59
C ILE A 179 -32.73 61.88 102.14
N ALA A 180 -34.03 61.76 102.50
CA ALA A 180 -34.88 60.65 102.07
C ALA A 180 -35.03 60.58 100.54
N ARG A 181 -35.18 61.73 99.86
CA ARG A 181 -35.28 61.81 98.39
C ARG A 181 -33.98 61.43 97.67
N SER A 182 -32.82 61.64 98.31
CA SER A 182 -31.50 61.27 97.77
C SER A 182 -31.18 59.77 97.84
N ALA A 183 -31.88 59.01 98.70
CA ALA A 183 -31.65 57.59 98.93
C ALA A 183 -32.42 56.70 97.93
N GLU A 184 -33.67 57.04 97.59
CA GLU A 184 -34.44 56.34 96.53
C GLU A 184 -33.78 56.49 95.15
N VAL A 185 -33.20 57.66 94.86
CA VAL A 185 -32.52 57.96 93.59
C VAL A 185 -31.29 57.08 93.35
N ARG A 186 -30.52 56.76 94.41
CA ARG A 186 -29.30 55.93 94.28
C ARG A 186 -29.61 54.46 94.03
N ALA A 187 -30.70 53.93 94.58
CA ALA A 187 -31.08 52.51 94.42
C ALA A 187 -31.53 52.17 92.97
N VAL A 188 -32.26 53.08 92.32
CA VAL A 188 -32.74 52.91 90.93
C VAL A 188 -31.58 52.95 89.92
N ALA A 189 -30.58 53.80 90.15
CA ALA A 189 -29.41 53.91 89.27
C ALA A 189 -28.51 52.66 89.28
N THR A 190 -28.31 52.02 90.44
CA THR A 190 -27.51 50.79 90.55
C THR A 190 -28.22 49.55 90.00
N GLY A 191 -29.57 49.51 90.04
CA GLY A 191 -30.34 48.38 89.50
C GLY A 191 -30.32 48.30 87.97
N LEU A 192 -30.37 49.45 87.28
CA LEU A 192 -30.34 49.51 85.80
C LEU A 192 -28.98 49.12 85.20
N LEU A 193 -27.88 49.33 85.94
CA LEU A 193 -26.52 48.93 85.54
C LEU A 193 -26.28 47.41 85.64
N ALA A 194 -26.95 46.72 86.57
CA ALA A 194 -26.87 45.27 86.68
C ALA A 194 -27.65 44.55 85.56
N VAL A 195 -28.80 45.08 85.15
CA VAL A 195 -29.63 44.51 84.08
C VAL A 195 -28.96 44.65 82.69
N SER A 196 -28.23 45.74 82.44
CA SER A 196 -27.53 45.95 81.16
C SER A 196 -26.34 44.98 80.97
N LEU A 197 -25.63 44.64 82.05
CA LEU A 197 -24.52 43.67 82.01
C LEU A 197 -25.01 42.23 81.79
N VAL A 198 -26.14 41.83 82.37
CA VAL A 198 -26.75 40.50 82.15
C VAL A 198 -27.27 40.37 80.71
N THR A 199 -27.84 41.44 80.15
CA THR A 199 -28.34 41.45 78.77
C THR A 199 -27.20 41.34 77.74
N ALA A 200 -26.04 41.97 78.01
CA ALA A 200 -24.85 41.85 77.17
C ALA A 200 -24.26 40.43 77.18
N PHE A 201 -24.31 39.72 78.31
CA PHE A 201 -23.79 38.35 78.43
C PHE A 201 -24.63 37.33 77.65
N VAL A 202 -25.96 37.48 77.61
CA VAL A 202 -26.86 36.57 76.87
C VAL A 202 -26.68 36.69 75.36
N ILE A 203 -26.42 37.89 74.83
CA ILE A 203 -26.21 38.14 73.39
C ILE A 203 -24.88 37.53 72.90
N ILE A 204 -23.83 37.51 73.73
CA ILE A 204 -22.52 36.95 73.39
C ILE A 204 -22.55 35.41 73.22
N VAL A 205 -23.41 34.72 73.98
CA VAL A 205 -23.49 33.23 73.95
C VAL A 205 -24.42 32.73 72.83
N ALA A 206 -25.43 33.51 72.41
CA ALA A 206 -26.47 33.05 71.49
C ALA A 206 -26.12 33.15 69.98
N VAL A 207 -25.25 34.06 69.57
CA VAL A 207 -24.92 34.33 68.14
C VAL A 207 -23.89 33.36 67.48
N PRO A 208 -22.88 32.80 68.19
CA PRO A 208 -21.83 31.97 67.54
C PRO A 208 -22.29 30.73 66.73
N PRO A 209 -23.33 29.95 67.09
CA PRO A 209 -23.66 28.70 66.39
C PRO A 209 -24.18 28.87 64.95
N GLU A 210 -24.81 30.01 64.63
CA GLU A 210 -25.42 30.28 63.32
C GLU A 210 -24.39 30.69 62.25
N ILE A 211 -23.19 31.11 62.64
CA ILE A 211 -22.12 31.53 61.71
C ILE A 211 -20.98 30.50 61.65
N THR A 212 -20.63 29.82 62.76
CA THR A 212 -19.48 28.90 62.79
C THR A 212 -19.74 27.53 62.15
N ARG A 213 -20.97 26.98 62.25
CA ARG A 213 -21.28 25.64 61.70
C ARG A 213 -21.19 25.56 60.16
N PRO A 214 -21.77 26.51 59.40
CA PRO A 214 -21.72 26.45 57.93
C PRO A 214 -20.31 26.66 57.39
N VAL A 215 -19.53 27.56 58.00
CA VAL A 215 -18.13 27.83 57.64
C VAL A 215 -17.25 26.60 57.87
N ARG A 216 -17.44 25.89 59.00
CA ARG A 216 -16.69 24.66 59.29
C ARG A 216 -17.04 23.53 58.32
N ALA A 217 -18.32 23.38 57.95
CA ALA A 217 -18.75 22.38 56.96
C ALA A 217 -18.19 22.67 55.55
N LEU A 218 -18.17 23.95 55.13
CA LEU A 218 -17.53 24.38 53.88
C LEU A 218 -16.01 24.13 53.90
N ALA A 219 -15.34 24.40 55.02
CA ALA A 219 -13.91 24.14 55.17
C ALA A 219 -13.56 22.65 55.14
N GLU A 220 -14.35 21.82 55.83
CA GLU A 220 -14.17 20.37 55.89
C GLU A 220 -14.47 19.70 54.53
N ALA A 221 -15.51 20.14 53.82
CA ALA A 221 -15.77 19.71 52.45
C ALA A 221 -14.68 20.17 51.47
N SER A 222 -14.14 21.38 51.65
CA SER A 222 -13.02 21.87 50.82
C SER A 222 -11.73 21.08 51.07
N LEU A 223 -11.48 20.64 52.30
CA LEU A 223 -10.37 19.75 52.66
C LEU A 223 -10.53 18.37 52.01
N ARG A 224 -11.71 17.77 52.08
CA ARG A 224 -12.01 16.49 51.39
C ARG A 224 -11.81 16.61 49.87
N MET A 225 -12.27 17.71 49.28
CA MET A 225 -12.05 18.00 47.85
C MET A 225 -10.56 18.14 47.50
N ALA A 226 -9.76 18.77 48.39
CA ALA A 226 -8.32 18.91 48.22
C ALA A 226 -7.55 17.58 48.39
N GLU A 227 -8.09 16.65 49.18
CA GLU A 227 -7.57 15.29 49.36
C GLU A 227 -7.99 14.33 48.22
N GLY A 228 -8.72 14.83 47.21
CA GLY A 228 -9.16 14.05 46.05
C GLY A 228 -10.53 13.37 46.24
N ASP A 229 -11.19 13.54 47.38
CA ASP A 229 -12.55 13.04 47.58
C ASP A 229 -13.55 14.02 46.95
N LEU A 230 -13.95 13.73 45.71
CA LEU A 230 -15.00 14.44 45.00
C LEU A 230 -16.39 13.84 45.32
N HIS A 231 -16.46 12.75 46.09
CA HIS A 231 -17.70 12.13 46.57
C HIS A 231 -18.35 12.88 47.73
N ILE A 232 -18.50 14.19 47.55
CA ILE A 232 -19.09 15.10 48.53
C ILE A 232 -20.57 15.28 48.17
N GLU A 233 -21.45 15.01 49.13
CA GLU A 233 -22.87 15.34 48.98
C GLU A 233 -23.06 16.87 48.88
N PRO A 234 -23.98 17.35 48.01
CA PRO A 234 -24.22 18.78 47.88
C PRO A 234 -24.55 19.41 49.24
N LEU A 235 -23.73 20.36 49.68
CA LEU A 235 -23.97 21.04 50.93
C LEU A 235 -25.29 21.85 50.84
N PRO A 236 -26.19 21.77 51.83
CA PRO A 236 -27.50 22.42 51.75
C PRO A 236 -27.39 23.94 51.86
N VAL A 237 -27.88 24.66 50.83
CA VAL A 237 -27.91 26.13 50.81
C VAL A 237 -29.08 26.62 51.67
N ARG A 238 -28.81 26.87 52.96
CA ARG A 238 -29.84 27.26 53.95
C ARG A 238 -30.09 28.77 54.05
N TRP A 239 -29.15 29.60 53.62
CA TRP A 239 -29.20 31.05 53.73
C TRP A 239 -28.97 31.70 52.38
N ASN A 240 -29.51 32.91 52.18
CA ASN A 240 -29.32 33.69 50.95
C ASN A 240 -28.33 34.84 51.16
N ASP A 241 -27.32 34.60 52.01
CA ASP A 241 -26.25 35.52 52.39
C ASP A 241 -24.89 35.06 51.83
N GLU A 242 -23.80 35.69 52.28
CA GLU A 242 -22.45 35.42 51.79
C GLU A 242 -22.03 33.94 51.94
N LEU A 243 -22.53 33.23 52.96
CA LEU A 243 -22.25 31.81 53.19
C LEU A 243 -23.07 30.91 52.27
N GLY A 244 -24.31 31.28 51.98
CA GLY A 244 -25.14 30.63 50.95
C GLY A 244 -24.55 30.73 49.54
N GLN A 245 -23.98 31.89 49.20
CA GLN A 245 -23.32 32.11 47.92
C GLN A 245 -22.02 31.29 47.80
N MET A 246 -21.20 31.23 48.86
CA MET A 246 -20.01 30.36 48.91
C MET A 246 -20.37 28.87 48.79
N THR A 247 -21.45 28.42 49.44
CA THR A 247 -21.93 27.03 49.35
C THR A 247 -22.36 26.68 47.93
N THR A 248 -23.05 27.59 47.25
CA THR A 248 -23.50 27.42 45.86
C THR A 248 -22.31 27.35 44.89
N ILE A 249 -21.33 28.23 45.04
CA ILE A 249 -20.10 28.24 44.24
C ILE A 249 -19.29 26.95 44.49
N PHE A 250 -19.16 26.52 45.75
CA PHE A 250 -18.48 25.28 46.12
C PHE A 250 -19.11 24.04 45.47
N ASN A 251 -20.43 23.87 45.59
CA ASN A 251 -21.14 22.76 44.95
C ASN A 251 -20.92 22.76 43.42
N GLY A 252 -20.97 23.94 42.78
CA GLY A 252 -20.68 24.08 41.35
C GLY A 252 -19.23 23.78 40.96
N MET A 253 -18.25 23.99 41.86
CA MET A 253 -16.85 23.60 41.64
C MET A 253 -16.66 22.08 41.73
N VAL A 254 -17.25 21.42 42.73
CA VAL A 254 -17.21 19.95 42.87
C VAL A 254 -17.81 19.27 41.64
N GLU A 255 -18.95 19.77 41.15
CA GLU A 255 -19.62 19.22 39.96
C GLU A 255 -18.78 19.40 38.68
N LYS A 256 -18.13 20.56 38.49
CA LYS A 256 -17.21 20.78 37.36
C LYS A 256 -15.96 19.91 37.45
N LEU A 257 -15.37 19.74 38.64
CA LEU A 257 -14.20 18.88 38.85
C LEU A 257 -14.55 17.40 38.61
N ARG A 258 -15.69 16.93 39.09
CA ARG A 258 -16.20 15.58 38.77
C ARG A 258 -16.33 15.37 37.27
N ARG A 259 -16.86 16.36 36.55
CA ARG A 259 -17.02 16.30 35.10
C ARG A 259 -15.68 16.24 34.38
N VAL A 260 -14.72 17.10 34.74
CA VAL A 260 -13.37 17.10 34.16
C VAL A 260 -12.66 15.77 34.45
N VAL A 261 -12.70 15.27 35.68
CA VAL A 261 -12.11 13.97 36.05
C VAL A 261 -12.78 12.83 35.26
N SER A 262 -14.10 12.84 35.13
CA SER A 262 -14.84 11.85 34.33
C SER A 262 -14.52 11.94 32.83
N GLU A 263 -14.37 13.15 32.28
CA GLU A 263 -13.97 13.38 30.89
C GLU A 263 -12.53 12.91 30.64
N VAL A 264 -11.61 13.11 31.60
CA VAL A 264 -10.23 12.61 31.51
C VAL A 264 -10.16 11.08 31.60
N VAL A 265 -10.97 10.44 32.45
CA VAL A 265 -11.07 8.97 32.50
C VAL A 265 -11.62 8.42 31.19
N ALA A 266 -12.71 9.00 30.66
CA ALA A 266 -13.28 8.60 29.39
C ALA A 266 -12.30 8.80 28.22
N ALA A 267 -11.61 9.95 28.17
CA ALA A 267 -10.58 10.23 27.16
C ALA A 267 -9.37 9.28 27.29
N GLY A 268 -8.99 8.89 28.51
CA GLY A 268 -7.93 7.91 28.75
C GLY A 268 -8.30 6.51 28.28
N ASP A 269 -9.52 6.04 28.58
CA ASP A 269 -10.01 4.74 28.11
C ASP A 269 -10.16 4.70 26.58
N GLU A 270 -10.65 5.79 25.97
CA GLU A 270 -10.75 5.91 24.51
C GLU A 270 -9.36 5.97 23.86
N LEU A 271 -8.40 6.70 24.45
CA LEU A 271 -7.01 6.73 23.98
C LEU A 271 -6.35 5.35 24.07
N GLY A 272 -6.60 4.60 25.15
CA GLY A 272 -6.10 3.23 25.31
C GLY A 272 -6.67 2.30 24.22
N ARG A 273 -7.99 2.34 24.01
CA ARG A 273 -8.66 1.59 22.94
C ARG A 273 -8.13 1.93 21.54
N SER A 274 -7.98 3.21 21.23
CA SER A 274 -7.42 3.65 19.94
C SER A 274 -5.96 3.26 19.77
N SER A 275 -5.19 3.18 20.87
CA SER A 275 -3.80 2.71 20.84
C SER A 275 -3.72 1.21 20.57
N ASP A 276 -4.59 0.40 21.20
CA ASP A 276 -4.67 -1.04 20.94
C ASP A 276 -5.08 -1.31 19.48
N GLU A 277 -6.11 -0.61 18.98
CA GLU A 277 -6.54 -0.69 17.57
C GLU A 277 -5.41 -0.28 16.61
N LEU A 278 -4.65 0.77 16.94
CA LEU A 278 -3.52 1.23 16.13
C LEU A 278 -2.36 0.22 16.14
N SER A 279 -2.09 -0.41 17.28
CA SER A 279 -1.06 -1.45 17.39
C SER A 279 -1.44 -2.70 16.59
N GLU A 280 -2.70 -3.12 16.63
CA GLU A 280 -3.18 -4.25 15.84
C GLU A 280 -3.12 -3.96 14.35
N ALA A 281 -3.55 -2.76 13.92
CA ALA A 281 -3.44 -2.32 12.54
C ALA A 281 -1.97 -2.24 12.07
N ALA A 282 -1.05 -1.81 12.95
CA ALA A 282 0.38 -1.78 12.64
C ALA A 282 0.97 -3.20 12.47
N ASP A 283 0.61 -4.14 13.33
CA ASP A 283 1.02 -5.55 13.23
C ASP A 283 0.45 -6.24 11.97
N GLU A 284 -0.78 -5.90 11.59
CA GLU A 284 -1.40 -6.38 10.34
C GLU A 284 -0.70 -5.78 9.12
N ALA A 285 -0.42 -4.47 9.13
CA ALA A 285 0.35 -3.81 8.08
C ALA A 285 1.76 -4.40 7.94
N ALA A 286 2.46 -4.68 9.04
CA ALA A 286 3.78 -5.30 9.02
C ALA A 286 3.74 -6.68 8.35
N ARG A 287 2.75 -7.52 8.70
CA ARG A 287 2.54 -8.84 8.06
C ARG A 287 2.26 -8.71 6.57
N ALA A 288 1.34 -7.82 6.18
CA ALA A 288 1.04 -7.57 4.77
C ALA A 288 2.29 -7.11 4.00
N THR A 289 3.12 -6.26 4.61
CA THR A 289 4.38 -5.78 4.01
C THR A 289 5.39 -6.92 3.83
N GLN A 290 5.46 -7.85 4.77
CA GLN A 290 6.30 -9.05 4.69
C GLN A 290 5.89 -9.97 3.54
N GLU A 291 4.58 -10.20 3.37
CA GLU A 291 4.03 -10.97 2.24
C GLU A 291 4.33 -10.27 0.91
N LEU A 292 4.20 -8.94 0.88
CA LEU A 292 4.50 -8.12 -0.30
C LEU A 292 5.99 -8.22 -0.67
N ALA A 293 6.89 -8.16 0.31
CA ALA A 293 8.34 -8.35 0.09
C ALA A 293 8.65 -9.74 -0.51
N SER A 294 8.03 -10.81 0.01
CA SER A 294 8.21 -12.16 -0.54
C SER A 294 7.68 -12.27 -1.98
N ALA A 295 6.55 -11.62 -2.28
CA ALA A 295 6.00 -11.60 -3.65
C ALA A 295 6.93 -10.84 -4.61
N ILE A 296 7.53 -9.73 -4.17
CA ILE A 296 8.49 -8.95 -4.97
C ILE A 296 9.76 -9.77 -5.24
N GLU A 297 10.30 -10.49 -4.25
CA GLU A 297 11.45 -11.39 -4.46
C GLU A 297 11.14 -12.46 -5.50
N GLN A 298 9.93 -13.02 -5.46
CA GLN A 298 9.50 -14.03 -6.44
C GLN A 298 9.36 -13.43 -7.85
N VAL A 299 8.86 -12.19 -7.97
CA VAL A 299 8.83 -11.44 -9.24
C VAL A 299 10.24 -11.17 -9.76
N ALA A 300 11.17 -10.76 -8.90
CA ALA A 300 12.56 -10.52 -9.27
C ALA A 300 13.24 -11.82 -9.77
N ALA A 301 13.05 -12.93 -9.05
CA ALA A 301 13.55 -14.24 -9.47
C ALA A 301 12.98 -14.67 -10.82
N GLY A 302 11.66 -14.54 -11.02
CA GLY A 302 11.01 -14.85 -12.29
C GLY A 302 11.50 -13.95 -13.44
N THR A 303 11.85 -12.70 -13.14
CA THR A 303 12.41 -11.76 -14.13
C THR A 303 13.82 -12.16 -14.57
N ILE A 304 14.66 -12.65 -13.65
CA ILE A 304 15.99 -13.19 -13.97
C ILE A 304 15.87 -14.45 -14.83
N GLU A 305 14.98 -15.37 -14.45
CA GLU A 305 14.70 -16.58 -15.25
C GLU A 305 14.20 -16.23 -16.66
N GLN A 306 13.28 -15.26 -16.75
CA GLN A 306 12.78 -14.75 -18.02
C GLN A 306 13.90 -14.14 -18.88
N SER A 307 14.84 -13.41 -18.28
CA SER A 307 16.01 -12.87 -19.01
C SER A 307 16.89 -13.99 -19.56
N GLY A 308 17.16 -15.03 -18.78
CA GLY A 308 17.90 -16.20 -19.24
C GLY A 308 17.21 -16.91 -20.41
N ALA A 309 15.88 -17.11 -20.30
CA ALA A 309 15.09 -17.69 -21.37
C ALA A 309 15.08 -16.84 -22.65
N THR A 310 15.11 -15.49 -22.53
CA THR A 310 15.23 -14.62 -23.71
C THR A 310 16.60 -14.71 -24.39
N ASP A 311 17.69 -14.85 -23.63
CA ASP A 311 19.03 -15.02 -24.19
C ASP A 311 19.16 -16.36 -24.94
N GLU A 312 18.65 -17.44 -24.35
CA GLU A 312 18.59 -18.76 -25.00
C GLU A 312 17.74 -18.73 -26.28
N ALA A 313 16.59 -18.05 -26.25
CA ALA A 313 15.74 -17.87 -27.43
C ALA A 313 16.47 -17.10 -28.54
N MET A 314 17.23 -16.05 -28.21
CA MET A 314 18.04 -15.31 -29.18
C MET A 314 19.12 -16.18 -29.82
N GLN A 315 19.79 -17.02 -29.04
CA GLN A 315 20.77 -17.96 -29.57
C GLN A 315 20.12 -18.96 -30.53
N ALA A 316 19.00 -19.57 -30.13
CA ALA A 316 18.26 -20.51 -30.97
C ALA A 316 17.77 -19.87 -32.28
N LEU A 317 17.34 -18.60 -32.24
CA LEU A 317 16.95 -17.84 -33.43
C LEU A 317 18.13 -17.58 -34.37
N SER A 318 19.31 -17.26 -33.83
CA SER A 318 20.52 -17.08 -34.63
C SER A 318 20.91 -18.38 -35.36
N GLU A 319 20.87 -19.51 -34.65
CA GLU A 319 21.12 -20.84 -35.23
C GLU A 319 20.09 -21.19 -36.30
N LEU A 320 18.81 -20.86 -36.07
CA LEU A 320 17.73 -21.05 -37.04
C LEU A 320 17.95 -20.22 -38.31
N GLN A 321 18.28 -18.93 -38.18
CA GLN A 321 18.59 -18.07 -39.34
C GLN A 321 19.75 -18.63 -40.16
N GLN A 322 20.81 -19.11 -39.51
CA GLN A 322 21.94 -19.73 -40.21
C GLN A 322 21.52 -21.02 -40.91
N ALA A 323 20.70 -21.86 -40.26
CA ALA A 323 20.19 -23.09 -40.85
C ALA A 323 19.33 -22.80 -42.09
N MET A 324 18.39 -21.86 -42.02
CA MET A 324 17.55 -21.48 -43.16
C MET A 324 18.36 -20.87 -44.30
N GLY A 325 19.38 -20.06 -44.02
CA GLY A 325 20.31 -19.56 -45.04
C GLY A 325 21.06 -20.69 -45.77
N ARG A 326 21.47 -21.75 -45.05
CA ARG A 326 22.08 -22.95 -45.66
C ARG A 326 21.09 -23.72 -46.53
N ILE A 327 19.83 -23.86 -46.11
CA ILE A 327 18.78 -24.56 -46.86
C ILE A 327 18.47 -23.78 -48.16
N ALA A 328 18.26 -22.47 -48.08
CA ALA A 328 18.05 -21.63 -49.26
C ALA A 328 19.22 -21.75 -50.26
N GLY A 329 20.45 -21.68 -49.78
CA GLY A 329 21.64 -21.85 -50.62
C GLY A 329 21.76 -23.26 -51.22
N ALA A 330 21.36 -24.31 -50.48
CA ALA A 330 21.33 -25.68 -50.98
C ALA A 330 20.26 -25.86 -52.06
N ALA A 331 19.06 -25.31 -51.85
CA ALA A 331 17.98 -25.29 -52.82
C ALA A 331 18.39 -24.62 -54.13
N GLN A 332 19.08 -23.47 -54.07
CA GLN A 332 19.60 -22.80 -55.28
C GLN A 332 20.62 -23.67 -56.04
N ARG A 333 21.55 -24.32 -55.32
CA ARG A 333 22.52 -25.24 -55.94
C ARG A 333 21.83 -26.47 -56.54
N GLN A 334 20.79 -26.97 -55.88
CA GLN A 334 19.99 -28.08 -56.37
C GLN A 334 19.26 -27.72 -57.67
N ALA A 335 18.66 -26.52 -57.75
CA ALA A 335 18.04 -26.02 -58.98
C ALA A 335 19.03 -25.96 -60.16
N SER A 336 20.25 -25.44 -59.94
CA SER A 336 21.28 -25.42 -61.00
C SER A 336 21.72 -26.83 -61.43
N ARG A 337 21.85 -27.78 -60.49
CA ARG A 337 22.16 -29.18 -60.83
C ARG A 337 21.03 -29.87 -61.60
N VAL A 338 19.79 -29.53 -61.29
CA VAL A 338 18.60 -30.01 -62.01
C VAL A 338 18.63 -29.51 -63.45
N GLU A 339 18.94 -28.24 -63.70
CA GLU A 339 19.08 -27.70 -65.07
C GLU A 339 20.17 -28.44 -65.85
N GLN A 340 21.33 -28.70 -65.23
CA GLN A 340 22.39 -29.50 -65.86
C GLN A 340 21.94 -30.93 -66.16
N THR A 341 21.19 -31.55 -65.25
CA THR A 341 20.66 -32.91 -65.43
C THR A 341 19.64 -32.94 -66.55
N ALA A 342 18.75 -31.95 -66.63
CA ALA A 342 17.78 -31.80 -67.72
C ALA A 342 18.48 -31.69 -69.08
N HIS A 343 19.57 -30.93 -69.17
CA HIS A 343 20.38 -30.86 -70.38
C HIS A 343 20.97 -32.23 -70.76
N ILE A 344 21.53 -32.97 -69.80
CA ILE A 344 22.08 -34.32 -70.04
C ILE A 344 20.99 -35.26 -70.55
N VAL A 345 19.82 -35.25 -69.93
CA VAL A 345 18.64 -36.02 -70.36
C VAL A 345 18.27 -35.72 -71.81
N GLY A 346 18.20 -34.44 -72.20
CA GLY A 346 17.94 -34.06 -73.59
C GLY A 346 19.01 -34.56 -74.58
N THR A 347 20.29 -34.56 -74.17
CA THR A 347 21.35 -35.17 -75.00
C THR A 347 21.22 -36.70 -75.10
N MET A 348 20.72 -37.36 -74.05
CA MET A 348 20.45 -38.80 -74.07
C MET A 348 19.27 -39.15 -74.98
N GLU A 349 18.20 -38.35 -75.00
CA GLU A 349 17.09 -38.50 -75.97
C GLU A 349 17.61 -38.48 -77.41
N THR A 350 18.44 -37.48 -77.73
CA THR A 350 19.05 -37.36 -79.06
C THR A 350 19.97 -38.56 -79.37
N ALA A 351 20.69 -39.08 -78.37
CA ALA A 351 21.55 -40.25 -78.56
C ALA A 351 20.73 -41.52 -78.84
N VAL A 352 19.62 -41.73 -78.14
CA VAL A 352 18.68 -42.85 -78.34
C VAL A 352 18.09 -42.81 -79.76
N GLU A 353 17.65 -41.64 -80.23
CA GLU A 353 17.17 -41.48 -81.61
C GLU A 353 18.25 -41.83 -82.64
N ASN A 354 19.49 -41.40 -82.41
CA ASN A 354 20.61 -41.72 -83.29
C ASN A 354 20.91 -43.22 -83.33
N VAL A 355 20.86 -43.91 -82.19
CA VAL A 355 21.05 -45.38 -82.13
C VAL A 355 19.95 -46.09 -82.91
N LEU A 356 18.68 -45.69 -82.77
CA LEU A 356 17.57 -46.27 -83.55
C LEU A 356 17.76 -46.06 -85.05
N ARG A 357 18.13 -44.85 -85.48
CA ARG A 357 18.41 -44.55 -86.88
C ARG A 357 19.56 -45.42 -87.41
N HIS A 358 20.67 -45.49 -86.70
CA HIS A 358 21.81 -46.33 -87.09
C HIS A 358 21.46 -47.82 -87.13
N ALA A 359 20.69 -48.34 -86.18
CA ALA A 359 20.22 -49.71 -86.23
C ALA A 359 19.34 -49.97 -87.47
N SER A 360 18.52 -49.01 -87.89
CA SER A 360 17.75 -49.08 -89.12
C SER A 360 18.64 -49.10 -90.37
N ASP A 361 19.64 -48.21 -90.43
CA ASP A 361 20.59 -48.13 -91.56
C ASP A 361 21.38 -49.46 -91.71
N ILE A 362 21.80 -50.06 -90.59
CA ILE A 362 22.50 -51.35 -90.58
C ILE A 362 21.56 -52.48 -91.00
N ALA A 363 20.30 -52.48 -90.56
CA ALA A 363 19.32 -53.48 -90.97
C ALA A 363 19.12 -53.47 -92.50
N GLU A 364 18.97 -52.30 -93.10
CA GLU A 364 18.82 -52.16 -94.56
C GLU A 364 20.09 -52.62 -95.32
N ALA A 365 21.28 -52.27 -94.80
CA ALA A 365 22.55 -52.74 -95.37
C ALA A 365 22.71 -54.26 -95.27
N ALA A 366 22.25 -54.86 -94.16
CA ALA A 366 22.26 -56.30 -93.96
C ALA A 366 21.32 -57.00 -94.95
N GLU A 367 20.10 -56.51 -95.15
CA GLU A 367 19.14 -57.07 -96.13
C GLU A 367 19.71 -57.05 -97.56
N ARG A 368 20.33 -55.94 -97.97
CA ARG A 368 21.02 -55.83 -99.28
C ARG A 368 22.18 -56.81 -99.41
N SER A 369 22.93 -57.02 -98.34
CA SER A 369 24.06 -57.96 -98.33
C SER A 369 23.59 -59.41 -98.40
N VAL A 370 22.50 -59.76 -97.71
CA VAL A 370 21.84 -61.08 -97.81
C VAL A 370 21.37 -61.33 -99.23
N ALA A 371 20.70 -60.36 -99.87
CA ALA A 371 20.28 -60.48 -101.26
C ALA A 371 21.47 -60.73 -102.20
N THR A 372 22.56 -59.97 -102.02
CA THR A 372 23.79 -60.13 -102.81
C THR A 372 24.43 -61.50 -102.61
N ALA A 373 24.54 -61.96 -101.36
CA ALA A 373 25.11 -63.27 -101.04
C ALA A 373 24.27 -64.43 -101.58
N ARG A 374 22.94 -64.31 -101.58
CA ARG A 374 22.03 -65.29 -102.22
C ARG A 374 22.28 -65.38 -103.72
N THR A 375 22.27 -64.24 -104.41
CA THR A 375 22.57 -64.20 -105.86
C THR A 375 23.96 -64.76 -106.16
N GLY A 376 24.97 -64.44 -105.34
CA GLY A 376 26.30 -65.03 -105.47
C GLY A 376 26.30 -66.55 -105.27
N GLY A 377 25.49 -67.06 -104.33
CA GLY A 377 25.30 -68.49 -104.08
C GLY A 377 24.71 -69.21 -105.28
N ASP A 378 23.70 -68.61 -105.92
CA ASP A 378 23.07 -69.15 -107.13
C ASP A 378 24.08 -69.25 -108.29
N VAL A 379 24.90 -68.21 -108.51
CA VAL A 379 25.96 -68.21 -109.55
C VAL A 379 27.02 -69.28 -109.29
N VAL A 380 27.43 -69.47 -108.04
CA VAL A 380 28.37 -70.55 -107.68
C VAL A 380 27.74 -71.92 -107.90
N GLN A 381 26.45 -72.10 -107.59
CA GLN A 381 25.73 -73.34 -107.84
C GLN A 381 25.64 -73.65 -109.34
N GLU A 382 25.39 -72.66 -110.19
CA GLU A 382 25.47 -72.81 -111.65
C GLU A 382 26.88 -73.19 -112.12
N SER A 383 27.90 -72.60 -111.51
CA SER A 383 29.32 -72.92 -111.82
C SER A 383 29.68 -74.36 -111.46
N VAL A 384 29.19 -74.88 -110.33
CA VAL A 384 29.31 -76.30 -109.94
C VAL A 384 28.70 -77.20 -111.01
N LEU A 385 27.47 -76.90 -111.46
CA LEU A 385 26.80 -77.69 -112.51
C LEU A 385 27.55 -77.64 -113.84
N ALA A 386 28.10 -76.48 -114.21
CA ALA A 386 28.92 -76.31 -115.40
C ALA A 386 30.23 -77.11 -115.34
N MET A 387 30.94 -77.09 -114.21
CA MET A 387 32.18 -77.86 -114.02
C MET A 387 31.91 -79.38 -114.03
N GLN A 388 30.81 -79.83 -113.43
CA GLN A 388 30.39 -81.23 -113.53
C GLN A 388 30.10 -81.64 -114.99
N LYS A 389 29.49 -80.74 -115.77
CA LYS A 389 29.26 -80.98 -117.21
C LYS A 389 30.57 -81.07 -117.98
N ILE A 390 31.51 -80.15 -117.74
CA ILE A 390 32.85 -80.18 -118.35
C ILE A 390 33.57 -81.49 -118.00
N SER A 391 33.60 -81.87 -116.72
CA SER A 391 34.23 -83.12 -116.26
C SER A 391 33.66 -84.35 -116.98
N ARG A 392 32.34 -84.44 -117.16
CA ARG A 392 31.69 -85.50 -117.94
C ARG A 392 32.11 -85.47 -119.41
N MET A 393 32.07 -84.29 -120.06
CA MET A 393 32.45 -84.14 -121.48
C MET A 393 33.91 -84.48 -121.74
N THR A 394 34.82 -84.08 -120.84
CA THR A 394 36.25 -84.42 -120.92
C THR A 394 36.45 -85.94 -120.78
N THR A 395 35.72 -86.58 -119.86
CA THR A 395 35.77 -88.05 -119.69
C THR A 395 35.28 -88.79 -120.94
N GLU A 396 34.19 -88.33 -121.54
CA GLU A 396 33.66 -88.90 -122.79
C GLU A 396 34.64 -88.73 -123.95
N THR A 397 35.24 -87.54 -124.08
CA THR A 397 36.20 -87.23 -125.14
C THR A 397 37.49 -88.04 -124.98
N ALA A 398 37.98 -88.21 -123.74
CA ALA A 398 39.10 -89.10 -123.44
C ALA A 398 38.82 -90.54 -123.89
N GLY A 399 37.61 -91.04 -123.65
CA GLY A 399 37.18 -92.36 -124.14
C GLY A 399 37.19 -92.49 -125.67
N LYS A 400 36.80 -91.43 -126.40
CA LYS A 400 36.84 -91.41 -127.88
C LYS A 400 38.25 -91.35 -128.44
N ILE A 401 39.14 -90.59 -127.80
CA ILE A 401 40.57 -90.56 -128.16
C ILE A 401 41.22 -91.91 -127.90
N GLU A 402 40.84 -92.59 -126.84
CA GLU A 402 41.30 -93.95 -126.53
C GLU A 402 40.82 -94.98 -127.58
N GLU A 403 39.60 -94.85 -128.11
CA GLU A 403 39.14 -95.62 -129.28
C GLU A 403 40.01 -95.34 -130.52
N LEU A 404 40.33 -94.07 -130.80
CA LEU A 404 41.23 -93.69 -131.90
C LEU A 404 42.64 -94.27 -131.72
N ARG A 405 43.17 -94.29 -130.49
CA ARG A 405 44.46 -94.90 -130.17
C ARG A 405 44.50 -96.36 -130.58
N ARG A 406 43.45 -97.12 -130.22
CA ARG A 406 43.31 -98.54 -130.60
C ARG A 406 43.17 -98.73 -132.11
N HIS A 407 42.40 -97.89 -132.79
CA HIS A 407 42.27 -97.95 -134.25
C HIS A 407 43.60 -97.64 -134.96
N SER A 408 44.34 -96.62 -134.50
CA SER A 408 45.64 -96.25 -135.08
C SER A 408 46.70 -97.33 -134.86
N ALA A 409 46.71 -97.98 -133.69
CA ALA A 409 47.55 -99.15 -133.43
C ALA A 409 47.27 -100.29 -134.43
N ARG A 410 45.99 -100.59 -134.65
CA ARG A 410 45.56 -101.63 -135.61
C ARG A 410 45.91 -101.26 -137.06
N VAL A 411 45.82 -99.99 -137.44
CA VAL A 411 46.30 -99.52 -138.76
C VAL A 411 47.80 -99.73 -138.88
N GLY A 412 48.57 -99.44 -137.83
CA GLY A 412 50.01 -99.72 -137.79
C GLY A 412 50.33 -101.19 -138.06
N GLU A 413 49.63 -102.13 -137.40
CA GLU A 413 49.77 -103.57 -137.66
C GLU A 413 49.47 -103.94 -139.11
N ILE A 414 48.39 -103.40 -139.69
CA ILE A 414 48.03 -103.65 -141.09
C ILE A 414 49.12 -103.12 -142.04
N VAL A 415 49.67 -101.94 -141.77
CA VAL A 415 50.71 -101.33 -142.59
C VAL A 415 52.00 -102.15 -142.54
N THR A 416 52.35 -102.72 -141.38
CA THR A 416 53.46 -103.68 -141.26
C THR A 416 53.24 -104.90 -142.17
N VAL A 417 52.04 -105.50 -142.13
CA VAL A 417 51.69 -106.64 -143.01
C VAL A 417 51.73 -106.25 -144.49
N ILE A 418 51.27 -105.06 -144.87
CA ILE A 418 51.37 -104.58 -146.27
C ILE A 418 52.83 -104.42 -146.69
N SER A 419 53.69 -103.90 -145.81
CA SER A 419 55.13 -103.77 -146.08
C SER A 419 55.78 -105.14 -146.28
N GLU A 420 55.46 -106.12 -145.45
CA GLU A 420 55.91 -107.51 -145.58
C GLU A 420 55.42 -108.15 -146.89
N ILE A 421 54.14 -107.96 -147.25
CA ILE A 421 53.58 -108.46 -148.52
C ILE A 421 54.28 -107.80 -149.72
N ALA A 422 54.53 -106.49 -149.67
CA ALA A 422 55.21 -105.77 -150.73
C ALA A 422 56.65 -106.27 -150.90
N GLU A 423 57.37 -106.52 -149.80
CA GLU A 423 58.73 -107.08 -149.85
C GLU A 423 58.74 -108.52 -150.37
N GLN A 424 57.80 -109.37 -149.94
CA GLN A 424 57.60 -110.71 -150.50
C GLN A 424 57.27 -110.69 -151.99
N THR A 425 56.39 -109.76 -152.41
CA THR A 425 55.99 -109.60 -153.81
C THR A 425 57.18 -109.13 -154.65
N ASN A 426 58.01 -108.22 -154.13
CA ASN A 426 59.24 -107.78 -154.77
C ASN A 426 60.23 -108.95 -154.99
N LEU A 427 60.40 -109.82 -153.98
CA LEU A 427 61.23 -111.02 -154.07
C LEU A 427 60.67 -112.05 -155.08
N LEU A 428 59.35 -112.28 -155.07
CA LEU A 428 58.68 -113.16 -156.03
C LEU A 428 58.81 -112.64 -157.46
N ALA A 429 58.62 -111.34 -157.66
CA ALA A 429 58.77 -110.67 -158.95
C ALA A 429 60.22 -110.71 -159.44
N LEU A 430 61.20 -110.50 -158.56
CA LEU A 430 62.62 -110.64 -158.88
C LEU A 430 62.96 -112.07 -159.33
N ASN A 431 62.49 -113.08 -158.61
CA ASN A 431 62.67 -114.48 -158.99
C ASN A 431 62.03 -114.79 -160.35
N ALA A 432 60.83 -114.26 -160.60
CA ALA A 432 60.14 -114.40 -161.88
C ALA A 432 60.88 -113.68 -163.03
N ALA A 433 61.44 -112.49 -162.80
CA ALA A 433 62.23 -111.75 -163.78
C ALA A 433 63.54 -112.50 -164.13
N ILE A 434 64.21 -113.09 -163.12
CA ILE A 434 65.41 -113.92 -163.33
C ILE A 434 65.07 -115.15 -164.18
N GLU A 435 64.00 -115.88 -163.86
CA GLU A 435 63.63 -117.09 -164.60
C GLU A 435 63.12 -116.75 -166.03
N ALA A 436 62.45 -115.62 -166.21
CA ALA A 436 62.06 -115.10 -167.52
C ALA A 436 63.26 -114.69 -168.38
N ALA A 437 64.30 -114.08 -167.79
CA ALA A 437 65.57 -113.80 -168.47
C ALA A 437 66.30 -115.09 -168.87
N ARG A 438 66.15 -116.16 -168.06
CA ARG A 438 66.74 -117.49 -168.31
C ARG A 438 66.09 -118.23 -169.49
N ALA A 439 64.81 -117.98 -169.77
CA ALA A 439 64.05 -118.56 -170.88
C ALA A 439 64.34 -117.91 -172.26
N GLY A 440 65.24 -116.92 -172.33
CA GLY A 440 65.68 -116.30 -173.59
C GLY A 440 64.57 -115.59 -174.37
N GLU A 441 64.52 -115.75 -175.70
CA GLU A 441 63.54 -115.07 -176.58
C GLU A 441 62.08 -115.37 -176.20
N HIS A 442 61.78 -116.55 -175.63
CA HIS A 442 60.43 -116.94 -175.21
C HIS A 442 59.97 -116.29 -173.89
N GLY A 443 60.90 -115.79 -173.07
CA GLY A 443 60.63 -115.19 -171.76
C GLY A 443 60.50 -113.67 -171.74
N LYS A 444 60.80 -112.98 -172.86
CA LYS A 444 60.83 -111.49 -172.93
C LYS A 444 59.55 -110.82 -172.46
N GLY A 445 58.37 -111.34 -172.83
CA GLY A 445 57.09 -110.78 -172.40
C GLY A 445 56.83 -110.95 -170.89
N PHE A 446 57.25 -112.09 -170.31
CA PHE A 446 57.13 -112.35 -168.88
C PHE A 446 58.13 -111.55 -168.05
N ALA A 447 59.35 -111.31 -168.56
CA ALA A 447 60.36 -110.50 -167.89
C ALA A 447 59.87 -109.06 -167.69
N VAL A 448 59.23 -108.47 -168.71
CA VAL A 448 58.64 -107.12 -168.62
C VAL A 448 57.54 -107.05 -167.55
N VAL A 449 56.64 -108.04 -167.50
CA VAL A 449 55.59 -108.09 -166.47
C VAL A 449 56.18 -108.28 -165.08
N ALA A 450 57.18 -109.14 -164.93
CA ALA A 450 57.85 -109.37 -163.66
C ALA A 450 58.59 -108.12 -163.15
N ASP A 451 59.28 -107.39 -164.02
CA ASP A 451 59.91 -106.10 -163.67
C ASP A 451 58.87 -105.02 -163.31
N GLU A 452 57.71 -104.99 -163.99
CA GLU A 452 56.63 -104.06 -163.64
C GLU A 452 56.01 -104.39 -162.27
N VAL A 453 55.81 -105.68 -161.95
CA VAL A 453 55.34 -106.12 -160.62
C VAL A 453 56.39 -105.82 -159.55
N ARG A 454 57.69 -105.97 -159.86
CA ARG A 454 58.80 -105.61 -158.96
C ARG A 454 58.78 -104.12 -158.62
N LEU A 455 58.67 -103.26 -159.64
CA LEU A 455 58.59 -101.81 -159.47
C LEU A 455 57.32 -101.40 -158.69
N LEU A 456 56.19 -102.07 -158.94
CA LEU A 456 54.95 -101.85 -158.20
C LEU A 456 55.09 -102.25 -156.73
N ALA A 457 55.74 -103.38 -156.46
CA ALA A 457 56.02 -103.87 -155.11
C ALA A 457 56.99 -102.95 -154.35
N GLU A 458 58.05 -102.44 -155.00
CA GLU A 458 58.93 -101.40 -154.43
C GLU A 458 58.15 -100.12 -154.09
N ARG A 459 57.28 -99.66 -155.01
CA ARG A 459 56.40 -98.50 -154.75
C ARG A 459 55.42 -98.77 -153.61
N SER A 460 54.83 -99.96 -153.53
CA SER A 460 53.94 -100.35 -152.43
C SER A 460 54.67 -100.41 -151.09
N ALA A 461 55.91 -100.92 -151.07
CA ALA A 461 56.73 -100.95 -149.86
C ALA A 461 57.12 -99.53 -149.41
N GLN A 462 57.46 -98.64 -150.35
CA GLN A 462 57.72 -97.23 -150.06
C GLN A 462 56.47 -96.53 -149.51
N SER A 463 55.32 -96.66 -150.17
CA SER A 463 54.07 -96.07 -149.68
C SER A 463 53.65 -96.64 -148.33
N ALA A 464 53.89 -97.93 -148.06
CA ALA A 464 53.64 -98.52 -146.75
C ALA A 464 54.55 -97.90 -145.67
N ARG A 465 55.82 -97.60 -145.95
CA ARG A 465 56.71 -96.89 -145.01
C ARG A 465 56.22 -95.46 -144.75
N GLU A 466 55.83 -94.72 -145.78
CA GLU A 466 55.29 -93.37 -145.64
C GLU A 466 54.01 -93.37 -144.78
N ILE A 467 53.13 -94.38 -144.94
CA ILE A 467 51.95 -94.56 -144.08
C ILE A 467 52.38 -94.95 -142.66
N ALA A 468 53.40 -95.79 -142.48
CA ALA A 468 53.88 -96.17 -141.15
C ALA A 468 54.40 -94.95 -140.37
N ASP A 469 55.18 -94.07 -141.01
CA ASP A 469 55.67 -92.83 -140.40
C ASP A 469 54.51 -91.89 -140.01
N LEU A 470 53.48 -91.79 -140.87
CA LEU A 470 52.26 -91.05 -140.55
C LEU A 470 51.50 -91.67 -139.37
N VAL A 471 51.41 -93.00 -139.29
CA VAL A 471 50.76 -93.70 -138.16
C VAL A 471 51.51 -93.44 -136.86
N VAL A 472 52.85 -93.49 -136.87
CA VAL A 472 53.67 -93.16 -135.68
C VAL A 472 53.41 -91.71 -135.24
N THR A 473 53.35 -90.77 -136.19
CA THR A 473 53.02 -89.37 -135.90
C THR A 473 51.64 -89.23 -135.29
N ILE A 474 50.60 -89.87 -135.86
CA ILE A 474 49.23 -89.87 -135.34
C ILE A 474 49.17 -90.50 -133.94
N GLN A 475 49.89 -91.60 -133.69
CA GLN A 475 49.95 -92.23 -132.37
C GLN A 475 50.57 -91.29 -131.33
N SER A 476 51.63 -90.55 -131.70
CA SER A 476 52.23 -89.53 -130.84
C SER A 476 51.24 -88.39 -130.54
N GLU A 477 50.55 -87.87 -131.55
CA GLU A 477 49.52 -86.82 -131.38
C GLU A 477 48.37 -87.30 -130.48
N ILE A 478 47.92 -88.55 -130.64
CA ILE A 478 46.91 -89.16 -129.77
C ILE A 478 47.41 -89.24 -128.32
N ALA A 479 48.66 -89.64 -128.09
CA ALA A 479 49.23 -89.69 -126.74
C ALA A 479 49.26 -88.29 -126.09
N HIS A 480 49.64 -87.26 -126.84
CA HIS A 480 49.55 -85.87 -126.39
C HIS A 480 48.11 -85.45 -126.07
N ALA A 481 47.15 -85.85 -126.90
CA ALA A 481 45.73 -85.54 -126.69
C ALA A 481 45.17 -86.22 -125.42
N VAL A 482 45.56 -87.47 -125.14
CA VAL A 482 45.19 -88.17 -123.88
C VAL A 482 45.76 -87.43 -122.67
N ALA A 483 47.04 -87.08 -122.68
CA ALA A 483 47.67 -86.34 -121.57
C ALA A 483 46.99 -84.98 -121.33
N ALA A 484 46.61 -84.26 -122.40
CA ALA A 484 45.86 -83.02 -122.29
C ALA A 484 44.45 -83.23 -121.69
N MET A 485 43.76 -84.32 -122.03
CA MET A 485 42.46 -84.64 -121.44
C MET A 485 42.56 -85.00 -119.96
N GLU A 486 43.60 -85.71 -119.53
CA GLU A 486 43.85 -85.98 -118.11
C GLU A 486 44.09 -84.69 -117.32
N ALA A 487 44.91 -83.79 -117.86
CA ALA A 487 45.16 -82.47 -117.26
C ALA A 487 43.86 -81.64 -117.17
N ASN A 488 43.05 -81.60 -118.23
CA ASN A 488 41.76 -80.91 -118.22
C ASN A 488 40.78 -81.49 -117.21
N ARG A 489 40.79 -82.82 -117.03
CA ARG A 489 39.94 -83.51 -116.03
C ARG A 489 40.37 -83.11 -114.61
N GLU A 490 41.67 -83.05 -114.35
CA GLU A 490 42.20 -82.60 -113.05
C GLU A 490 41.83 -81.14 -112.77
N GLU A 491 41.98 -80.25 -113.77
CA GLU A 491 41.65 -78.83 -113.62
C GLU A 491 40.15 -78.61 -113.38
N ALA A 492 39.28 -79.36 -114.07
CA ALA A 492 37.84 -79.34 -113.82
C ALA A 492 37.47 -79.82 -112.41
N HIS A 493 38.19 -80.80 -111.87
CA HIS A 493 38.00 -81.24 -110.48
C HIS A 493 38.43 -80.17 -109.47
N LYS A 494 39.59 -79.53 -109.68
CA LYS A 494 40.03 -78.40 -108.85
C LYS A 494 39.01 -77.25 -108.90
N GLY A 495 38.48 -76.94 -110.08
CA GLY A 495 37.41 -75.94 -110.25
C GLY A 495 36.12 -76.29 -109.51
N LEU A 496 35.75 -77.57 -109.45
CA LEU A 496 34.62 -78.06 -108.67
C LEU A 496 34.85 -77.88 -107.17
N ASP A 497 36.03 -78.26 -106.66
CA ASP A 497 36.38 -78.12 -105.24
C ASP A 497 36.37 -76.64 -104.80
N LEU A 498 36.98 -75.75 -105.59
CA LEU A 498 36.97 -74.30 -105.34
C LEU A 498 35.54 -73.72 -105.35
N SER A 499 34.69 -74.18 -106.28
CA SER A 499 33.29 -73.74 -106.34
C SER A 499 32.51 -74.19 -105.10
N HIS A 500 32.72 -75.43 -104.62
CA HIS A 500 32.12 -75.89 -103.37
C HIS A 500 32.56 -75.06 -102.16
N GLN A 501 33.86 -74.75 -102.05
CA GLN A 501 34.39 -73.89 -100.99
C GLN A 501 33.79 -72.49 -101.03
N ALA A 502 33.66 -71.89 -102.22
CA ALA A 502 33.00 -70.59 -102.38
C ALA A 502 31.52 -70.64 -101.94
N GLY A 503 30.80 -71.71 -102.28
CA GLY A 503 29.40 -71.90 -101.88
C GLY A 503 29.22 -72.13 -100.37
N GLU A 504 30.19 -72.77 -99.71
CA GLU A 504 30.20 -72.88 -98.25
C GLU A 504 30.48 -71.53 -97.57
N ALA A 505 31.45 -70.77 -98.07
CA ALA A 505 31.74 -69.42 -97.56
C ALA A 505 30.51 -68.49 -97.66
N LEU A 506 29.77 -68.55 -98.77
CA LEU A 506 28.52 -67.78 -98.94
C LEU A 506 27.42 -68.21 -97.96
N ARG A 507 27.28 -69.52 -97.67
CA ARG A 507 26.35 -70.00 -96.63
C ARG A 507 26.73 -69.52 -95.24
N GLN A 508 28.02 -69.47 -94.90
CA GLN A 508 28.50 -68.92 -93.64
C GLN A 508 28.20 -67.41 -93.54
N ILE A 509 28.38 -66.65 -94.63
CA ILE A 509 28.01 -65.24 -94.70
C ILE A 509 26.51 -65.05 -94.43
N LEU A 510 25.65 -65.84 -95.07
CA LEU A 510 24.20 -65.79 -94.83
C LEU A 510 23.84 -66.05 -93.36
N GLY A 511 24.44 -67.08 -92.74
CA GLY A 511 24.22 -67.36 -91.31
C GLY A 511 24.72 -66.24 -90.39
N ALA A 512 25.82 -65.57 -90.74
CA ALA A 512 26.29 -64.40 -89.99
C ALA A 512 25.30 -63.22 -90.05
N PHE A 513 24.63 -63.01 -91.18
CA PHE A 513 23.61 -61.97 -91.34
C PHE A 513 22.30 -62.28 -90.60
N ASP A 514 21.92 -63.55 -90.48
CA ASP A 514 20.80 -63.96 -89.61
C ASP A 514 21.09 -63.60 -88.15
N GLY A 515 22.32 -63.89 -87.69
CA GLY A 515 22.79 -63.49 -86.36
C GLY A 515 22.85 -61.97 -86.16
N LEU A 516 23.25 -61.22 -87.19
CA LEU A 516 23.23 -59.75 -87.14
C LEU A 516 21.81 -59.20 -87.00
N SER A 517 20.85 -59.78 -87.72
CA SER A 517 19.44 -59.38 -87.67
C SER A 517 18.85 -59.58 -86.27
N ALA A 518 19.16 -60.71 -85.62
CA ALA A 518 18.76 -60.96 -84.24
C ALA A 518 19.35 -59.94 -83.25
N ARG A 519 20.64 -59.60 -83.39
CA ARG A 519 21.30 -58.58 -82.56
C ARG A 519 20.72 -57.19 -82.76
N LEU A 520 20.35 -56.82 -83.99
CA LEU A 520 19.70 -55.53 -84.27
C LEU A 520 18.34 -55.40 -83.61
N GLN A 521 17.60 -56.51 -83.51
CA GLN A 521 16.34 -56.53 -82.79
C GLN A 521 16.54 -56.31 -81.28
N GLU A 522 17.55 -56.97 -80.70
CA GLU A 522 17.93 -56.77 -79.29
C GLU A 522 18.36 -55.32 -79.02
N VAL A 523 19.15 -54.71 -79.92
CA VAL A 523 19.51 -53.28 -79.84
C VAL A 523 18.27 -52.39 -79.84
N ARG A 524 17.29 -52.65 -80.71
CA ARG A 524 16.04 -51.88 -80.76
C ARG A 524 15.24 -52.00 -79.46
N ASP A 525 15.17 -53.18 -78.88
CA ASP A 525 14.41 -53.41 -77.65
C ASP A 525 15.07 -52.72 -76.45
N VAL A 526 16.39 -52.83 -76.28
CA VAL A 526 17.16 -52.09 -75.25
C VAL A 526 17.02 -50.58 -75.44
N THR A 527 17.04 -50.10 -76.68
CA THR A 527 16.92 -48.66 -76.97
C THR A 527 15.52 -48.13 -76.65
N ARG A 528 14.47 -48.94 -76.83
CA ARG A 528 13.10 -48.59 -76.41
C ARG A 528 12.98 -48.53 -74.88
N GLU A 529 13.60 -49.46 -74.17
CA GLU A 529 13.65 -49.44 -72.70
C GLU A 529 14.41 -48.20 -72.19
N LEU A 530 15.53 -47.85 -72.83
CA LEU A 530 16.27 -46.62 -72.54
C LEU A 530 15.40 -45.37 -72.74
N GLY A 531 14.59 -45.31 -73.80
CA GLY A 531 13.64 -44.22 -74.02
C GLY A 531 12.66 -44.04 -72.85
N SER A 532 12.06 -45.14 -72.38
CA SER A 532 11.16 -45.10 -71.21
C SER A 532 11.90 -44.71 -69.91
N ALA A 533 13.13 -45.18 -69.72
CA ALA A 533 13.95 -44.80 -68.58
C ALA A 533 14.26 -43.29 -68.59
N ILE A 534 14.54 -42.71 -69.76
CA ILE A 534 14.78 -41.29 -69.94
C ILE A 534 13.52 -40.48 -69.58
N GLU A 535 12.33 -40.87 -70.04
CA GLU A 535 11.07 -40.22 -69.66
C GLU A 535 10.85 -40.19 -68.13
N ASN A 536 11.14 -41.31 -67.44
CA ASN A 536 11.06 -41.37 -65.98
C ASN A 536 12.05 -40.42 -65.30
N VAL A 537 13.30 -40.35 -65.81
CA VAL A 537 14.30 -39.41 -65.30
C VAL A 537 13.86 -37.96 -65.53
N THR A 538 13.28 -37.63 -66.68
CA THR A 538 12.69 -36.31 -66.95
C THR A 538 11.62 -35.93 -65.93
N GLY A 539 10.75 -36.88 -65.57
CA GLY A 539 9.77 -36.70 -64.49
C GLY A 539 10.44 -36.36 -63.15
N HIS A 540 11.40 -37.18 -62.72
CA HIS A 540 12.14 -36.94 -61.47
C HIS A 540 12.91 -35.61 -61.44
N VAL A 541 13.51 -35.20 -62.56
CA VAL A 541 14.18 -33.90 -62.68
C VAL A 541 13.19 -32.76 -62.45
N THR A 542 11.97 -32.88 -62.97
CA THR A 542 10.90 -31.90 -62.78
C THR A 542 10.44 -31.82 -61.32
N ASP A 543 10.27 -32.96 -60.65
CA ASP A 543 9.88 -33.02 -59.24
C ASP A 543 10.95 -32.40 -58.33
N ILE A 544 12.23 -32.74 -58.55
CA ILE A 544 13.35 -32.17 -57.80
C ILE A 544 13.45 -30.66 -58.03
N ALA A 545 13.14 -30.17 -59.23
CA ALA A 545 13.06 -28.73 -59.52
C ALA A 545 11.96 -28.04 -58.70
N GLY A 546 10.81 -28.71 -58.54
CA GLY A 546 9.70 -28.25 -57.72
C GLY A 546 10.09 -28.14 -56.25
N ILE A 547 10.63 -29.22 -55.68
CA ILE A 547 11.10 -29.29 -54.29
C ILE A 547 12.16 -28.22 -54.00
N ALA A 548 13.10 -28.01 -54.92
CA ALA A 548 14.12 -26.98 -54.77
C ALA A 548 13.51 -25.57 -54.69
N ARG A 549 12.51 -25.27 -55.53
CA ARG A 549 11.80 -23.98 -55.47
C ARG A 549 11.01 -23.81 -54.18
N GLU A 550 10.29 -24.84 -53.76
CA GLU A 550 9.52 -24.85 -52.51
C GLU A 550 10.43 -24.62 -51.30
N ASN A 551 11.52 -25.38 -51.18
CA ASN A 551 12.51 -25.20 -50.11
C ASN A 551 13.10 -23.78 -50.07
N ALA A 552 13.37 -23.16 -51.23
CA ALA A 552 13.87 -21.79 -51.30
C ALA A 552 12.84 -20.77 -50.79
N THR A 553 11.57 -20.94 -51.19
CA THR A 553 10.46 -20.09 -50.74
C THR A 553 10.21 -20.25 -49.24
N GLU A 554 10.09 -21.48 -48.76
CA GLU A 554 9.88 -21.78 -47.33
C GLU A 554 11.04 -21.26 -46.47
N SER A 555 12.28 -21.37 -46.96
CA SER A 555 13.43 -20.85 -46.24
C SER A 555 13.41 -19.33 -46.11
N THR A 556 12.98 -18.64 -47.16
CA THR A 556 12.87 -17.18 -47.16
C THR A 556 11.75 -16.72 -46.22
N GLU A 557 10.62 -17.44 -46.21
CA GLU A 557 9.51 -17.14 -45.30
C GLU A 557 9.88 -17.44 -43.83
N ALA A 558 10.57 -18.53 -43.56
CA ALA A 558 11.07 -18.85 -42.22
C ALA A 558 12.07 -17.80 -41.71
N LEU A 559 12.94 -17.27 -42.57
CA LEU A 559 13.84 -16.16 -42.22
C LEU A 559 13.04 -14.91 -41.83
N ARG A 560 12.01 -14.55 -42.61
CA ARG A 560 11.13 -13.42 -42.32
C ARG A 560 10.37 -13.59 -41.00
N GLN A 561 9.90 -14.80 -40.71
CA GLN A 561 9.25 -15.12 -39.44
C GLN A 561 10.24 -15.05 -38.27
N SER A 562 11.46 -15.56 -38.46
CA SER A 562 12.52 -15.47 -37.46
C SER A 562 12.85 -14.03 -37.09
N GLU A 563 12.90 -13.10 -38.05
CA GLU A 563 13.08 -11.67 -37.78
C GLU A 563 11.95 -11.10 -36.89
N ALA A 564 10.70 -11.49 -37.16
CA ALA A 564 9.57 -11.07 -36.34
C ALA A 564 9.66 -11.60 -34.90
N VAL A 565 10.15 -12.84 -34.71
CA VAL A 565 10.36 -13.42 -33.38
C VAL A 565 11.51 -12.72 -32.65
N VAL A 566 12.60 -12.36 -33.33
CA VAL A 566 13.69 -11.56 -32.72
C VAL A 566 13.15 -10.26 -32.12
N LEU A 567 12.34 -9.51 -32.88
CA LEU A 567 11.71 -8.28 -32.38
C LEU A 567 10.78 -8.52 -31.18
N ALA A 568 10.09 -9.67 -31.15
CA ALA A 568 9.24 -10.03 -30.03
C ALA A 568 10.07 -10.37 -28.77
N VAL A 569 11.19 -11.08 -28.92
CA VAL A 569 12.10 -11.42 -27.82
C VAL A 569 12.79 -10.18 -27.27
N GLU A 570 13.24 -9.25 -28.12
CA GLU A 570 13.79 -7.95 -27.68
C GLU A 570 12.78 -7.15 -26.85
N ARG A 571 11.49 -7.15 -27.23
CA ARG A 571 10.42 -6.52 -26.43
C ARG A 571 10.21 -7.22 -25.09
N ILE A 572 10.31 -8.54 -25.03
CA ILE A 572 10.19 -9.30 -23.77
C ILE A 572 11.38 -8.96 -22.87
N ALA A 573 12.60 -8.91 -23.40
CA ALA A 573 13.79 -8.52 -22.66
C ALA A 573 13.68 -7.08 -22.11
N ALA A 574 13.19 -6.13 -22.93
CA ALA A 574 12.94 -4.76 -22.47
C ALA A 574 11.89 -4.70 -21.35
N THR A 575 10.82 -5.50 -21.45
CA THR A 575 9.77 -5.57 -20.42
C THR A 575 10.30 -6.22 -19.14
N ALA A 576 11.14 -7.26 -19.25
CA ALA A 576 11.82 -7.88 -18.11
C ALA A 576 12.73 -6.86 -17.41
N GLY A 577 13.54 -6.10 -18.16
CA GLY A 577 14.37 -5.03 -17.60
C GLY A 577 13.55 -3.97 -16.84
N GLN A 578 12.41 -3.56 -17.39
CA GLN A 578 11.49 -2.65 -16.69
C GLN A 578 10.89 -3.29 -15.42
N THR A 579 10.51 -4.58 -15.49
CA THR A 579 9.92 -5.31 -14.36
C THR A 579 10.94 -5.46 -13.23
N ALA A 580 12.21 -5.74 -13.55
CA ALA A 580 13.31 -5.77 -12.58
C ALA A 580 13.47 -4.42 -11.87
N ALA A 581 13.50 -3.32 -12.63
CA ALA A 581 13.59 -1.97 -12.05
C ALA A 581 12.40 -1.67 -11.13
N THR A 582 11.16 -2.02 -11.53
CA THR A 582 9.98 -1.84 -10.68
C THR A 582 10.00 -2.72 -9.43
N ALA A 583 10.57 -3.92 -9.51
CA ALA A 583 10.74 -4.81 -8.36
C ALA A 583 11.77 -4.24 -7.37
N GLU A 584 12.86 -3.64 -7.85
CA GLU A 584 13.84 -2.93 -7.01
C GLU A 584 13.20 -1.72 -6.31
N GLU A 585 12.44 -0.89 -7.04
CA GLU A 585 11.71 0.24 -6.46
C GLU A 585 10.67 -0.21 -5.41
N MET A 586 9.90 -1.26 -5.71
CA MET A 586 8.95 -1.81 -4.74
C MET A 586 9.62 -2.43 -3.51
N THR A 587 10.80 -3.02 -3.67
CA THR A 587 11.60 -3.54 -2.53
C THR A 587 12.02 -2.40 -1.61
N ALA A 588 12.44 -1.27 -2.17
CA ALA A 588 12.75 -0.08 -1.39
C ALA A 588 11.51 0.46 -0.65
N ALA A 589 10.38 0.58 -1.36
CA ALA A 589 9.12 1.07 -0.78
C ALA A 589 8.56 0.15 0.33
N THR A 590 8.64 -1.17 0.16
CA THR A 590 8.24 -2.14 1.21
C THR A 590 9.14 -2.04 2.44
N LYS A 591 10.44 -1.83 2.26
CA LYS A 591 11.37 -1.63 3.38
C LYS A 591 11.06 -0.35 4.16
N GLU A 592 10.69 0.73 3.47
CA GLU A 592 10.24 1.99 4.09
C GLU A 592 8.89 1.81 4.81
N ALA A 593 7.92 1.14 4.18
CA ALA A 593 6.62 0.86 4.77
C ALA A 593 6.73 -0.01 6.03
N ALA A 594 7.61 -1.02 6.04
CA ALA A 594 7.90 -1.83 7.21
C ALA A 594 8.46 -0.97 8.36
N GLY A 595 9.37 -0.04 8.06
CA GLY A 595 9.90 0.92 9.03
C GLY A 595 8.82 1.84 9.61
N SER A 596 7.97 2.43 8.77
CA SER A 596 6.83 3.24 9.20
C SER A 596 5.83 2.45 10.06
N GLY A 597 5.51 1.21 9.71
CA GLY A 597 4.65 0.35 10.51
C GLY A 597 5.22 0.11 11.92
N GLN A 598 6.53 -0.05 12.02
CA GLN A 598 7.22 -0.24 13.29
C GLN A 598 7.23 1.04 14.16
N GLU A 599 7.40 2.21 13.55
CA GLU A 599 7.25 3.50 14.24
C GLU A 599 5.82 3.73 14.75
N VAL A 600 4.80 3.36 13.95
CA VAL A 600 3.39 3.45 14.37
C VAL A 600 3.11 2.52 15.55
N ALA A 601 3.64 1.29 15.54
CA ALA A 601 3.51 0.36 16.66
C ALA A 601 4.17 0.92 17.94
N GLU A 602 5.35 1.53 17.84
CA GLU A 602 5.99 2.21 18.98
C GLU A 602 5.20 3.42 19.48
N ALA A 603 4.65 4.23 18.57
CA ALA A 603 3.82 5.37 18.91
C ALA A 603 2.52 4.93 19.62
N ALA A 604 1.87 3.87 19.11
CA ALA A 604 0.70 3.27 19.73
C ALA A 604 0.99 2.78 21.16
N LYS A 605 2.12 2.09 21.35
CA LYS A 605 2.57 1.67 22.68
C LYS A 605 2.80 2.84 23.63
N SER A 606 3.41 3.92 23.14
CA SER A 606 3.62 5.16 23.92
C SER A 606 2.30 5.84 24.31
N LEU A 607 1.33 5.86 23.40
CA LEU A 607 -0.03 6.37 23.67
C LEU A 607 -0.77 5.51 24.70
N ALA A 608 -0.65 4.18 24.64
CA ALA A 608 -1.20 3.27 25.65
C ALA A 608 -0.56 3.52 27.03
N GLU A 609 0.75 3.74 27.09
CA GLU A 609 1.43 4.10 28.34
C GLU A 609 0.97 5.48 28.88
N MET A 610 0.71 6.45 27.99
CA MET A 610 0.14 7.74 28.35
C MET A 610 -1.30 7.63 28.86
N ALA A 611 -2.14 6.81 28.23
CA ALA A 611 -3.49 6.50 28.68
C ALA A 611 -3.47 5.91 30.09
N GLU A 612 -2.59 4.96 30.37
CA GLU A 612 -2.46 4.34 31.69
C GLU A 612 -1.87 5.29 32.74
N ARG A 613 -1.01 6.23 32.33
CA ARG A 613 -0.54 7.33 33.19
C ARG A 613 -1.66 8.31 33.53
N LEU A 614 -2.50 8.68 32.55
CA LEU A 614 -3.69 9.50 32.79
C LEU A 614 -4.61 8.81 33.79
N ARG A 615 -4.92 7.53 33.57
CA ARG A 615 -5.72 6.70 34.48
C ARG A 615 -5.19 6.72 35.91
N ARG A 616 -3.88 6.53 36.10
CA ARG A 616 -3.24 6.61 37.42
C ARG A 616 -3.30 7.99 38.06
N SER A 617 -3.15 9.07 37.29
CA SER A 617 -3.23 10.44 37.82
C SER A 617 -4.63 10.80 38.30
N VAL A 618 -5.68 10.29 37.66
CA VAL A 618 -7.07 10.48 38.12
C VAL A 618 -7.55 9.43 39.13
N ALA A 619 -6.87 8.30 39.29
CA ALA A 619 -7.21 7.26 40.27
C ALA A 619 -7.13 7.75 41.74
N GLY A 620 -6.40 8.83 42.00
CA GLY A 620 -6.38 9.50 43.31
C GLY A 620 -7.68 10.24 43.64
N PHE A 621 -8.56 10.47 42.66
CA PHE A 621 -9.83 11.13 42.86
C PHE A 621 -10.96 10.11 43.05
N ARG A 622 -11.71 10.22 44.15
CA ARG A 622 -12.94 9.44 44.40
C ARG A 622 -14.15 10.21 43.89
N LEU A 623 -14.79 9.70 42.84
CA LEU A 623 -15.94 10.34 42.18
C LEU A 623 -17.26 10.19 42.94
#